data_AF-A0AAJ0LUJ3-F1
#
_entry.id   AF-A0AAJ0LUJ3-F1
#
_cell.length_a   1.000
_cell.length_b   1.000
_cell.length_c   1.000
_cell.angle_alpha   90.00
_cell.angle_beta   90.00
_cell.angle_gamma   90.00
#
_symmetry.space_group_name_H-M   'P 1'
#
loop_
_entity.id
_entity.type
_entity.pdbx_description
1 polymer ?
#
loop_
_entity_poly.entity_id
_entity_poly.type
_entity_poly.pdbx_seq_one_letter_code
_entity_poly.pdbx_strand_id
1 'polypeptide(L)'
;MVAQLAVASAASGKIELYAPFAYDAALAMIAAIRKADSVDRGKIVASLPGVSVAGVTGKISFDERGDLIKPPYTLFRVEQGQWHSIRTVGGASN
;
A
#
# COMPACT_ATOMS: atom_id res chain seq x y z
N MET A 1 -5.72 -12.35 -14.08
CA MET A 1 -5.89 -10.89 -14.24
C MET A 1 -7.30 -10.54 -13.78
N VAL A 2 -7.53 -10.38 -12.48
CA VAL A 2 -8.86 -10.04 -11.95
C VAL A 2 -8.70 -9.19 -10.70
N ALA A 3 -8.82 -7.87 -10.89
CA ALA A 3 -9.34 -6.93 -9.88
C ALA A 3 -9.41 -5.52 -10.52
N GLN A 4 -10.14 -5.37 -11.63
CA GLN A 4 -10.65 -4.03 -11.97
C GLN A 4 -11.89 -3.81 -11.09
N LEU A 5 -11.68 -3.67 -9.77
CA LEU A 5 -12.74 -3.16 -8.90
C LEU A 5 -12.35 -1.79 -8.37
N ALA A 6 -13.20 -0.83 -8.73
CA ALA A 6 -13.18 0.56 -8.38
C ALA A 6 -12.70 0.84 -6.96
N VAL A 7 -11.50 1.42 -6.85
CA VAL A 7 -11.17 2.35 -5.76
C VAL A 7 -10.60 3.60 -6.43
N ALA A 8 -11.49 4.52 -6.77
CA ALA A 8 -11.24 5.96 -6.83
C ALA A 8 -12.39 6.68 -7.57
N SER A 9 -13.52 6.90 -6.90
CA SER A 9 -14.31 8.10 -7.19
C SER A 9 -13.85 9.20 -6.25
N ALA A 10 -12.71 9.82 -6.56
CA ALA A 10 -12.34 11.12 -6.00
C ALA A 10 -11.33 11.81 -6.92
N ALA A 11 -11.80 12.90 -7.55
CA ALA A 11 -11.06 13.91 -8.29
C ALA A 11 -10.49 13.55 -9.69
N SER A 12 -11.17 14.07 -10.72
CA SER A 12 -10.60 14.63 -11.97
C SER A 12 -9.38 13.92 -12.58
N GLY A 13 -9.59 12.72 -13.09
CA GLY A 13 -8.58 11.93 -13.82
C GLY A 13 -8.71 10.47 -13.43
N LYS A 14 -8.61 9.54 -14.39
CA LYS A 14 -8.66 8.11 -14.06
C LYS A 14 -7.43 7.76 -13.22
N ILE A 15 -7.59 7.67 -11.91
CA ILE A 15 -6.54 7.15 -11.02
C ILE A 15 -6.35 5.69 -11.37
N GLU A 16 -5.12 5.33 -11.74
CA GLU A 16 -4.73 3.96 -12.06
C GLU A 16 -4.78 3.11 -10.78
N LEU A 17 -5.20 1.84 -10.90
CA LEU A 17 -5.46 0.94 -9.77
C LEU A 17 -4.28 0.83 -8.80
N TYR A 18 -3.06 0.82 -9.33
CA TYR A 18 -1.82 0.67 -8.57
C TYR A 18 -1.17 2.00 -8.17
N ALA A 19 -1.70 3.14 -8.61
CA ALA A 19 -1.14 4.46 -8.30
C ALA A 19 -1.01 4.74 -6.79
N PRO A 20 -2.01 4.44 -5.93
CA PRO A 20 -1.87 4.64 -4.48
C PRO A 20 -0.75 3.78 -3.86
N PHE A 21 -0.57 2.56 -4.36
CA PHE A 21 0.47 1.65 -3.87
C PHE A 21 1.87 2.12 -4.27
N ALA A 22 2.03 2.61 -5.50
CA ALA A 22 3.31 3.18 -5.95
C ALA A 22 3.66 4.45 -5.15
N TYR A 23 2.66 5.28 -4.84
CA TYR A 23 2.84 6.46 -4.00
C TYR A 23 3.30 6.08 -2.59
N ASP A 24 2.66 5.11 -1.97
CA ASP A 24 3.03 4.62 -0.63
C ASP A 24 4.42 3.98 -0.59
N ALA A 25 4.78 3.22 -1.63
CA ALA A 25 6.13 2.68 -1.76
C ALA A 25 7.18 3.80 -1.88
N ALA A 26 6.90 4.87 -2.63
CA ALA A 26 7.79 6.02 -2.73
C ALA A 26 7.94 6.72 -1.37
N LEU A 27 6.86 6.89 -0.60
CA LEU A 27 6.92 7.44 0.76
C LEU A 27 7.79 6.58 1.70
N ALA A 28 7.64 5.25 1.65
CA ALA A 28 8.46 4.34 2.44
C ALA A 28 9.95 4.45 2.08
N MET A 29 10.27 4.53 0.79
CA MET A 29 11.64 4.71 0.31
C MET A 29 12.24 6.06 0.75
N ILE A 30 11.47 7.15 0.64
CA ILE A 30 11.90 8.48 1.12
C ILE A 30 12.19 8.43 2.62
N ALA A 31 11.34 7.79 3.42
CA ALA A 31 11.56 7.62 4.85
C ALA A 31 12.81 6.78 5.16
N ALA A 32 13.06 5.70 4.40
CA ALA A 32 14.27 4.90 4.54
C ALA A 32 15.54 5.69 4.22
N ILE A 33 15.53 6.48 3.15
CA ILE A 33 16.66 7.36 2.77
C ILE A 33 16.95 8.36 3.87
N ARG A 34 15.91 9.02 4.40
CA ARG A 34 16.06 9.98 5.51
C ARG A 34 16.59 9.31 6.78
N LYS A 35 16.16 8.08 7.07
CA LYS A 35 16.62 7.31 8.24
C LYS A 35 18.07 6.83 8.08
N ALA A 36 18.47 6.46 6.86
CA ALA A 36 19.82 6.03 6.55
C ALA A 36 20.84 7.17 6.57
N ASP A 37 20.37 8.43 6.48
CA ASP A 37 21.18 9.64 6.30
C ASP A 37 22.25 9.46 5.20
N SER A 38 21.84 8.80 4.12
CA SER A 38 22.76 8.38 3.07
C SER A 38 22.01 8.05 1.78
N VAL A 39 22.70 8.23 0.66
CA VAL A 39 22.27 7.77 -0.67
C VAL A 39 22.89 6.41 -1.03
N ASP A 40 23.66 5.81 -0.12
CA ASP A 40 24.18 4.45 -0.31
C ASP A 40 23.04 3.42 -0.30
N ARG A 41 22.97 2.60 -1.36
CA ARG A 41 21.91 1.61 -1.53
C ARG A 41 21.86 0.61 -0.37
N GLY A 42 23.02 0.15 0.12
CA GLY A 42 23.09 -0.83 1.20
C GLY A 42 22.51 -0.28 2.50
N LYS A 43 22.87 0.95 2.85
CA LYS A 43 22.35 1.65 4.04
C LYS A 43 20.85 1.92 3.96
N ILE A 44 20.34 2.27 2.79
CA ILE A 44 18.90 2.48 2.56
C ILE A 44 18.13 1.17 2.79
N VAL A 45 18.60 0.07 2.18
CA VAL A 45 17.95 -1.25 2.32
C VAL A 45 17.97 -1.72 3.77
N ALA A 46 19.10 -1.55 4.48
CA ALA A 46 19.21 -1.90 5.89
C ALA A 46 18.28 -1.05 6.80
N SER A 47 17.88 0.14 6.34
CA SER A 47 17.01 1.05 7.10
C SER A 47 15.51 0.79 6.88
N LEU A 48 15.13 0.12 5.79
CA LEU A 48 13.73 -0.17 5.43
C LEU A 48 12.92 -0.88 6.52
N PRO A 49 13.43 -1.91 7.23
CA PRO A 49 12.66 -2.58 8.28
C PRO A 49 12.21 -1.64 9.41
N GLY A 50 12.94 -0.54 9.62
CA GLY A 50 12.64 0.46 10.64
C GLY A 50 11.74 1.60 10.16
N VAL A 51 11.13 1.50 8.97
CA VAL A 51 10.21 2.50 8.40
C VAL A 51 8.79 2.30 8.94
N SER A 52 8.17 3.42 9.31
CA SER A 52 6.75 3.48 9.68
C SER A 52 6.19 4.82 9.22
N VAL A 53 5.37 4.83 8.17
CA VAL A 53 4.76 6.05 7.60
C VAL A 53 3.25 5.89 7.42
N ALA A 54 2.52 7.00 7.45
CA ALA A 54 1.11 7.03 7.06
C ALA A 54 1.02 7.28 5.54
N GLY A 55 0.56 6.27 4.80
CA GLY A 55 0.30 6.34 3.36
C GLY A 55 -1.20 6.48 3.06
N VAL A 56 -1.52 6.53 1.76
CA VAL A 56 -2.89 6.62 1.23
C VAL A 56 -3.65 5.31 1.43
N THR A 57 -2.96 4.17 1.36
CA THR A 57 -3.56 2.84 1.61
C THR A 57 -3.58 2.45 3.08
N GLY A 58 -3.01 3.27 3.96
CA GLY A 58 -2.93 3.06 5.40
C GLY A 58 -1.52 3.17 5.95
N LYS A 59 -1.29 2.61 7.15
CA LYS A 59 0.05 2.60 7.75
C LYS A 59 0.97 1.63 7.01
N ILE A 60 2.12 2.13 6.57
CA ILE A 60 3.16 1.36 5.89
C ILE A 60 4.27 1.05 6.90
N SER A 61 4.37 -0.22 7.27
CA SER A 61 5.41 -0.79 8.13
C SER A 61 5.58 -2.27 7.79
N PHE A 62 6.77 -2.79 7.98
CA PHE A 62 7.16 -4.11 7.49
C PHE A 62 7.40 -5.11 8.63
N ASP A 63 7.07 -6.37 8.38
CA ASP A 63 7.51 -7.48 9.23
C ASP A 63 8.95 -7.90 8.91
N GLU A 64 9.44 -8.94 9.58
CA GLU A 64 10.83 -9.44 9.42
C GLU A 64 11.11 -9.98 8.01
N ARG A 65 10.08 -10.30 7.23
CA ARG A 65 10.19 -10.80 5.86
C ARG A 65 10.09 -9.68 4.82
N GLY A 66 9.75 -8.47 5.25
CA GLY A 66 9.52 -7.32 4.37
C GLY A 66 8.08 -7.20 3.88
N ASP A 67 7.15 -7.99 4.43
CA ASP A 67 5.73 -7.88 4.09
C ASP A 67 5.06 -6.76 4.90
N LEU A 68 4.01 -6.15 4.36
CA LEU A 68 3.25 -5.16 5.11
C LEU A 68 2.60 -5.78 6.35
N ILE A 69 2.66 -5.05 7.46
CA ILE A 69 1.93 -5.40 8.68
C ILE A 69 0.47 -4.96 8.52
N LYS A 70 -0.47 -5.92 8.59
CA LYS A 70 -1.93 -5.69 8.51
C LYS A 70 -2.40 -4.91 7.25
N PRO A 71 -1.99 -5.30 6.03
CA PRO A 71 -2.46 -4.62 4.82
C PRO A 71 -3.98 -4.84 4.62
N PRO A 72 -4.66 -3.90 3.95
CA PRO A 72 -6.07 -4.06 3.63
C PRO A 72 -6.28 -5.12 2.54
N TYR A 73 -7.13 -6.10 2.82
CA TYR A 73 -7.57 -7.11 1.86
C TYR A 73 -9.08 -7.05 1.66
N THR A 74 -9.53 -6.90 0.42
CA THR A 74 -10.96 -6.88 0.09
C THR A 74 -11.40 -8.22 -0.48
N LEU A 75 -12.39 -8.84 0.17
CA LEU A 75 -13.05 -10.04 -0.32
C LEU A 75 -14.13 -9.66 -1.33
N PHE A 76 -14.04 -10.26 -2.51
CA PHE A 76 -15.04 -10.11 -3.56
C PHE A 76 -15.82 -11.41 -3.78
N ARG A 77 -17.09 -11.28 -4.16
CA ARG A 77 -17.94 -12.39 -4.58
C ARG A 77 -18.48 -12.10 -5.98
N VAL A 78 -18.54 -13.14 -6.81
CA VAL A 78 -19.23 -13.06 -8.10
C VAL A 78 -20.68 -13.47 -7.91
N GLU A 79 -21.62 -12.56 -8.19
CA GLU A 79 -23.05 -12.83 -8.23
C GLU A 79 -23.58 -12.44 -9.62
N GLN A 80 -24.26 -13.36 -10.30
CA GLN A 80 -24.78 -13.14 -11.67
C GLN A 80 -23.73 -12.62 -12.69
N GLY A 81 -22.47 -13.04 -12.54
CA GLY A 81 -21.37 -12.60 -13.39
C GLY A 81 -20.79 -11.23 -13.06
N GLN A 82 -21.27 -10.56 -12.00
CA GLN A 82 -20.76 -9.28 -11.52
C GLN A 82 -19.97 -9.43 -10.21
N TRP A 83 -18.90 -8.67 -10.07
CA TRP A 83 -18.06 -8.66 -8.87
C TRP A 83 -18.63 -7.70 -7.82
N HIS A 84 -18.94 -8.22 -6.63
CA HIS A 84 -19.42 -7.47 -5.49
C HIS A 84 -18.38 -7.48 -4.37
N SER A 85 -18.06 -6.29 -3.83
CA SER A 85 -17.26 -6.16 -2.61
C SER A 85 -18.07 -6.63 -1.41
N ILE A 86 -17.57 -7.63 -0.69
CA ILE A 86 -18.22 -8.16 0.51
C ILE A 86 -17.70 -7.44 1.75
N ARG A 87 -16.37 -7.39 1.91
CA ARG A 87 -15.73 -6.79 3.09
C ARG A 87 -14.24 -6.57 2.85
N THR A 88 -13.73 -5.46 3.37
CA THR A 88 -12.27 -5.25 3.55
C THR A 88 -11.85 -5.62 4.97
N VAL A 89 -10.78 -6.38 5.11
CA VAL A 89 -10.19 -6.83 6.38
C VAL A 89 -8.74 -6.33 6.43
N GLY A 90 -8.31 -5.77 7.57
CA GLY A 90 -7.02 -5.09 7.68
C GLY A 90 -7.08 -3.63 7.21
N GLY A 91 -5.94 -2.94 7.18
CA GLY A 91 -5.88 -1.50 6.99
C GLY A 91 -6.19 -0.71 8.28
N ALA A 92 -6.03 0.62 8.24
CA ALA A 92 -6.39 1.48 9.35
C ALA A 92 -7.91 1.49 9.54
N SER A 93 -8.37 0.95 10.67
CA SER A 93 -9.74 1.14 11.14
C SER A 93 -9.88 2.59 11.59
N ASN A 94 -10.62 3.39 10.82
CA ASN A 94 -11.21 4.61 11.35
C ASN A 94 -12.59 4.26 11.92
#